data_AF-F5S736-F1
#
_entry.id   AF-F5S736-F1
#
_cell.length_a   1.000
_cell.length_b   1.000
_cell.length_c   1.000
_cell.angle_alpha   90.00
_cell.angle_beta   90.00
_cell.angle_gamma   90.00
#
_symmetry.space_group_name_H-M   'P 1'
#
loop_
_entity.id
_entity.type
_entity.pdbx_description
1 polymer ?
#
loop_
_entity_poly.entity_id
_entity_poly.type
_entity_poly.pdbx_seq_one_letter_code
_entity_poly.pdbx_strand_id
1 'polypeptide(L)'
;MKKNITRRHFLSSTAALVGTTALTACQSPTYRALAQGTRQAMQAAYYPPALTGLRGDHDGSFPAAHSVALRGAKYVLPNEASEQYDLVVVGAGISGLAAAYAYQKKHPQHKILILDNHDDFGGHAKRNEFKINGRTIITYGGSENIDSPASAWSEQSLKLLRELGVDYEKFHVYFQKDLYTKQWGLQRGIFFNAKTFGQAKLVLGSPKMDAEQAAKSVPQFPFSEEDKRAALQLYVDTPNYLKGKTRRQVIEFAENTSYHDFLANTAKMPTAVLKYVQNISSDYWGHDINALSVREAFDNGYPGTQNLNLSEEEGEDEPYIYHFPDGNASITRLLVRKLIPSVASGNTMEDIVTAKFDYNQLDKAEHNVRLRLNSTALLIENQADKSVAIAYLSKGSESLVRVNAKKCIYAGHATLAPRIMPQMAATQAQAMLSNVKIAMVYSKVLLKNGLVFQKMGAHHLYTPDQPYCEMFLDYPVKMGDYVPSQTPNEPVVLHAIRMAVDLQGNTARDKYRAGRRKLIAQKYDDLRNELMTQLREIFDAVGVNADDVVQEITINRWGHGYSYEQVGLYDSDNDVERNTMRMRKSLGNIFMANSDVAWMPYAQNAIDEGLRAANEAAK
;
A
#
# COMPACT_ATOMS: atom_id res chain seq x y z
N MET A 1 -2.27 30.45 -12.40
CA MET A 1 -1.30 29.33 -12.41
C MET A 1 -2.05 28.03 -12.11
N LYS A 2 -1.50 26.86 -12.46
CA LYS A 2 -1.89 25.62 -11.76
C LYS A 2 -1.32 25.71 -10.34
N LYS A 3 -2.07 25.31 -9.30
CA LYS A 3 -1.42 24.95 -8.02
C LYS A 3 -0.65 23.65 -8.28
N ASN A 4 0.65 23.60 -8.00
CA ASN A 4 1.34 22.33 -7.88
C ASN A 4 0.79 21.67 -6.61
N ILE A 5 0.29 20.44 -6.72
CA ILE A 5 -0.24 19.70 -5.59
C ILE A 5 0.97 19.11 -4.86
N THR A 6 1.46 19.85 -3.87
CA THR A 6 2.45 19.36 -2.91
C THR A 6 1.78 18.37 -1.97
N ARG A 7 2.57 17.51 -1.32
CA ARG A 7 2.10 16.44 -0.44
C ARG A 7 1.41 16.92 0.86
N ARG A 8 1.17 18.23 1.00
CA ARG A 8 0.42 18.87 2.09
C ARG A 8 -1.08 19.03 1.78
N HIS A 9 -1.49 19.00 0.51
CA HIS A 9 -2.91 18.78 0.13
C HIS A 9 -3.36 17.31 0.38
N PHE A 10 -2.79 16.61 1.37
CA PHE A 10 -2.90 15.15 1.53
C PHE A 10 -2.70 14.64 2.97
N LEU A 11 -2.55 15.51 3.98
CA LEU A 11 -2.40 15.06 5.37
C LEU A 11 -2.91 16.07 6.39
N SER A 12 -3.91 15.67 7.19
CA SER A 12 -4.04 16.05 8.61
C SER A 12 -5.21 15.33 9.30
N SER A 13 -4.95 14.24 10.04
CA SER A 13 -5.74 13.87 11.23
C SER A 13 -5.21 12.60 11.93
N THR A 14 -5.10 12.62 13.26
CA THR A 14 -5.08 11.41 14.12
C THR A 14 -5.32 11.74 15.61
N ALA A 15 -6.51 12.26 15.93
CA ALA A 15 -6.97 12.52 17.30
C ALA A 15 -8.52 12.63 17.33
N ALA A 16 -9.25 12.48 18.44
CA ALA A 16 -9.09 11.73 19.70
C ALA A 16 -10.42 11.86 20.48
N LEU A 17 -10.88 10.86 21.26
CA LEU A 17 -12.12 10.93 22.07
C LEU A 17 -12.24 9.74 23.07
N VAL A 18 -13.02 9.84 24.17
CA VAL A 18 -12.92 8.97 25.40
C VAL A 18 -14.24 8.35 25.96
N GLY A 19 -14.19 7.11 26.52
CA GLY A 19 -15.13 6.39 27.44
C GLY A 19 -16.42 5.71 26.88
N THR A 20 -17.04 4.66 27.45
CA THR A 20 -16.79 3.70 28.59
C THR A 20 -17.86 2.54 28.49
N THR A 21 -18.07 1.63 29.48
CA THR A 21 -17.44 0.28 29.62
C THR A 21 -18.23 -0.67 30.56
N ALA A 22 -18.71 -1.87 30.15
CA ALA A 22 -19.25 -2.93 31.06
C ALA A 22 -19.30 -4.39 30.49
N LEU A 23 -18.46 -5.30 31.05
CA LEU A 23 -18.65 -6.73 31.46
C LEU A 23 -19.69 -7.68 30.74
N THR A 24 -19.53 -9.01 30.53
CA THR A 24 -18.56 -10.06 31.00
C THR A 24 -18.64 -11.39 30.19
N ALA A 25 -17.66 -12.31 30.40
CA ALA A 25 -17.63 -13.81 30.44
C ALA A 25 -18.75 -14.69 29.79
N CYS A 26 -18.52 -15.91 29.23
CA CYS A 26 -17.36 -16.80 28.92
C CYS A 26 -17.92 -18.04 28.11
N GLN A 27 -17.26 -19.13 27.67
CA GLN A 27 -15.88 -19.70 27.76
C GLN A 27 -15.57 -20.59 26.50
N SER A 28 -14.69 -21.63 26.59
CA SER A 28 -14.37 -22.63 25.54
C SER A 28 -13.90 -23.98 26.18
N PRO A 29 -13.50 -25.09 25.47
CA PRO A 29 -12.18 -25.13 24.79
C PRO A 29 -11.94 -26.12 23.59
N THR A 30 -10.94 -25.75 22.78
CA THR A 30 -9.91 -26.57 22.06
C THR A 30 -10.22 -27.67 21.02
N TYR A 31 -9.69 -27.41 19.82
CA TYR A 31 -9.35 -28.31 18.71
C TYR A 31 -8.29 -29.39 19.05
N ARG A 32 -8.31 -30.55 18.36
CA ARG A 32 -7.08 -31.37 18.13
C ARG A 32 -7.09 -32.41 16.98
N ALA A 33 -7.60 -32.10 15.78
CA ALA A 33 -7.45 -32.99 14.60
C ALA A 33 -7.60 -32.27 13.24
N LEU A 34 -6.50 -32.00 12.53
CA LEU A 34 -6.54 -31.47 11.13
C LEU A 34 -5.45 -32.01 10.17
N ALA A 35 -4.58 -32.93 10.62
CA ALA A 35 -3.42 -33.40 9.84
C ALA A 35 -3.72 -34.40 8.68
N GLN A 36 -5.00 -34.72 8.41
CA GLN A 36 -5.38 -35.77 7.45
C GLN A 36 -6.37 -35.34 6.35
N GLY A 37 -6.84 -34.07 6.32
CA GLY A 37 -7.86 -33.61 5.36
C GLY A 37 -7.40 -33.41 3.92
N THR A 38 -6.09 -33.55 3.63
CA THR A 38 -5.41 -33.01 2.45
C THR A 38 -5.71 -33.70 1.10
N ARG A 39 -6.60 -34.70 1.04
CA ARG A 39 -7.08 -35.29 -0.23
C ARG A 39 -8.58 -35.15 -0.50
N GLN A 40 -9.41 -34.78 0.47
CA GLN A 40 -10.82 -34.40 0.21
C GLN A 40 -11.00 -32.89 -0.02
N ALA A 41 -10.00 -32.07 0.29
CA ALA A 41 -10.03 -30.62 0.07
C ALA A 41 -9.97 -30.18 -1.42
N MET A 42 -9.77 -31.09 -2.37
CA MET A 42 -9.62 -30.78 -3.81
C MET A 42 -10.90 -30.29 -4.54
N GLN A 43 -11.97 -29.96 -3.82
CA GLN A 43 -13.14 -29.24 -4.34
C GLN A 43 -13.50 -27.99 -3.51
N ALA A 44 -12.56 -27.44 -2.73
CA ALA A 44 -12.69 -26.07 -2.26
C ALA A 44 -12.68 -25.11 -3.47
N ALA A 45 -13.81 -24.46 -3.74
CA ALA A 45 -13.94 -23.54 -4.88
C ALA A 45 -12.86 -22.45 -4.84
N TYR A 46 -12.23 -22.19 -5.99
CA TYR A 46 -11.13 -21.25 -6.14
C TYR A 46 -11.52 -19.85 -5.63
N TYR A 47 -10.94 -19.45 -4.50
CA TYR A 47 -11.27 -18.19 -3.82
C TYR A 47 -10.00 -17.55 -3.21
N PRO A 48 -9.23 -16.81 -4.02
CA PRO A 48 -7.95 -16.20 -3.65
C PRO A 48 -7.90 -15.33 -2.39
N PRO A 49 -8.98 -14.61 -1.98
CA PRO A 49 -8.94 -13.78 -0.77
C PRO A 49 -8.72 -14.58 0.52
N ALA A 50 -9.18 -15.84 0.58
CA ALA A 50 -9.04 -16.71 1.76
C ALA A 50 -7.75 -17.57 1.75
N LEU A 51 -6.78 -17.25 0.88
CA LEU A 51 -5.46 -17.90 0.86
C LEU A 51 -4.48 -17.11 1.73
N THR A 52 -3.86 -17.79 2.69
CA THR A 52 -2.91 -17.25 3.67
C THR A 52 -1.46 -17.46 3.23
N GLY A 53 -0.47 -17.19 4.09
CA GLY A 53 0.94 -17.29 3.73
C GLY A 53 1.42 -16.14 2.85
N LEU A 54 2.25 -16.42 1.84
CA LEU A 54 2.85 -15.39 0.99
C LEU A 54 1.89 -14.92 -0.13
N ARG A 55 1.47 -13.66 -0.04
CA ARG A 55 0.59 -12.95 -0.99
C ARG A 55 1.31 -11.69 -1.52
N GLY A 56 0.59 -10.83 -2.24
CA GLY A 56 1.20 -9.74 -3.01
C GLY A 56 1.95 -10.28 -4.24
N ASP A 57 3.18 -9.84 -4.47
CA ASP A 57 4.16 -10.42 -5.40
C ASP A 57 4.60 -11.83 -4.91
N HIS A 58 3.69 -12.80 -4.98
CA HIS A 58 3.91 -14.20 -4.61
C HIS A 58 4.63 -14.96 -5.73
N ASP A 59 5.22 -16.12 -5.41
CA ASP A 59 6.10 -16.90 -6.31
C ASP A 59 5.40 -17.51 -7.55
N GLY A 60 4.14 -17.16 -7.79
CA GLY A 60 3.41 -17.47 -9.01
C GLY A 60 3.16 -16.27 -9.95
N SER A 61 3.31 -15.02 -9.49
CA SER A 61 2.95 -13.83 -10.27
C SER A 61 4.15 -13.17 -10.97
N PHE A 62 5.31 -13.08 -10.34
CA PHE A 62 6.50 -12.42 -10.90
C PHE A 62 7.46 -13.27 -11.76
N PRO A 63 7.59 -14.62 -11.65
CA PRO A 63 8.69 -15.35 -12.30
C PRO A 63 8.76 -15.20 -13.83
N ALA A 64 7.60 -15.07 -14.47
CA ALA A 64 7.44 -14.83 -15.91
C ALA A 64 7.94 -13.43 -16.29
N ALA A 65 7.47 -12.37 -15.62
CA ALA A 65 7.95 -11.00 -15.85
C ALA A 65 9.46 -10.85 -15.54
N HIS A 66 9.97 -11.57 -14.54
CA HIS A 66 11.40 -11.62 -14.22
C HIS A 66 12.26 -12.31 -15.31
N SER A 67 11.66 -13.09 -16.23
CA SER A 67 12.40 -13.66 -17.37
C SER A 67 12.91 -12.54 -18.30
N VAL A 68 12.03 -11.62 -18.72
CA VAL A 68 12.37 -10.47 -19.58
C VAL A 68 13.04 -9.34 -18.79
N ALA A 69 12.63 -9.11 -17.54
CA ALA A 69 13.11 -7.98 -16.75
C ALA A 69 14.51 -8.21 -16.16
N LEU A 70 14.81 -9.42 -15.68
CA LEU A 70 16.05 -9.74 -14.97
C LEU A 70 16.95 -10.74 -15.71
N ARG A 71 16.37 -11.73 -16.42
CA ARG A 71 17.12 -12.79 -17.11
C ARG A 71 17.34 -12.54 -18.61
N GLY A 72 16.83 -11.44 -19.16
CA GLY A 72 17.02 -11.05 -20.56
C GLY A 72 16.35 -11.98 -21.58
N ALA A 73 15.38 -12.78 -21.16
CA ALA A 73 14.63 -13.67 -22.06
C ALA A 73 13.98 -12.86 -23.20
N LYS A 74 14.00 -13.44 -24.40
CA LYS A 74 13.32 -12.89 -25.58
C LYS A 74 12.23 -13.86 -26.01
N TYR A 75 11.06 -13.33 -26.29
CA TYR A 75 9.92 -14.08 -26.80
C TYR A 75 9.64 -13.68 -28.25
N VAL A 76 8.97 -14.57 -28.99
CA VAL A 76 8.48 -14.34 -30.35
C VAL A 76 6.97 -14.51 -30.31
N LEU A 77 6.23 -13.72 -31.09
CA LEU A 77 4.79 -13.90 -31.22
C LEU A 77 4.47 -15.29 -31.80
N PRO A 78 3.55 -16.07 -31.19
CA PRO A 78 2.93 -17.21 -31.87
C PRO A 78 2.31 -16.81 -33.22
N ASN A 79 2.38 -17.70 -34.20
CA ASN A 79 1.86 -17.45 -35.55
C ASN A 79 0.35 -17.18 -35.52
N GLU A 80 -0.40 -18.06 -34.86
CA GLU A 80 -1.86 -17.99 -34.77
C GLU A 80 -2.30 -17.26 -33.50
N ALA A 81 -3.33 -16.42 -33.62
CA ALA A 81 -4.00 -15.79 -32.48
C ALA A 81 -5.22 -16.64 -32.09
N SER A 82 -5.24 -17.14 -30.86
CA SER A 82 -6.31 -18.02 -30.35
C SER A 82 -7.65 -17.30 -30.18
N GLU A 83 -7.62 -16.00 -29.92
CA GLU A 83 -8.79 -15.16 -29.68
C GLU A 83 -8.61 -13.75 -30.28
N GLN A 84 -9.73 -13.09 -30.57
CA GLN A 84 -9.81 -11.74 -31.16
C GLN A 84 -10.69 -10.84 -30.28
N TYR A 85 -10.22 -9.63 -29.99
CA TYR A 85 -10.89 -8.67 -29.11
C TYR A 85 -10.96 -7.26 -29.73
N ASP A 86 -11.85 -6.41 -29.22
CA ASP A 86 -11.82 -4.98 -29.51
C ASP A 86 -10.77 -4.27 -28.65
N LEU A 87 -10.69 -4.65 -27.37
CA LEU A 87 -9.73 -4.14 -26.40
C LEU A 87 -9.09 -5.28 -25.61
N VAL A 88 -7.78 -5.25 -25.45
CA VAL A 88 -7.09 -5.96 -24.37
C VAL A 88 -6.60 -4.97 -23.32
N VAL A 89 -6.81 -5.27 -22.05
CA VAL A 89 -6.27 -4.53 -20.90
C VAL A 89 -5.25 -5.42 -20.19
N VAL A 90 -4.03 -4.93 -20.01
CA VAL A 90 -2.95 -5.66 -19.32
C VAL A 90 -2.78 -5.09 -17.93
N GLY A 91 -3.16 -5.85 -16.91
CA GLY A 91 -3.28 -5.47 -15.50
C GLY A 91 -4.74 -5.29 -15.08
N ALA A 92 -5.19 -6.04 -14.06
CA ALA A 92 -6.49 -5.95 -13.42
C ALA A 92 -6.43 -5.20 -12.06
N GLY A 93 -5.44 -4.32 -11.89
CA GLY A 93 -5.43 -3.34 -10.81
C GLY A 93 -6.50 -2.26 -10.97
N ILE A 94 -6.66 -1.38 -9.97
CA ILE A 94 -7.63 -0.25 -9.96
C ILE A 94 -7.68 0.47 -11.33
N SER A 95 -6.51 0.86 -11.86
CA SER A 95 -6.36 1.51 -13.16
C SER A 95 -6.96 0.72 -14.33
N GLY A 96 -6.59 -0.56 -14.48
CA GLY A 96 -7.04 -1.38 -15.61
C GLY A 96 -8.52 -1.71 -15.53
N LEU A 97 -9.05 -1.92 -14.32
CA LEU A 97 -10.48 -2.12 -14.08
C LEU A 97 -11.30 -0.84 -14.37
N ALA A 98 -10.81 0.32 -13.93
CA ALA A 98 -11.43 1.62 -14.25
C ALA A 98 -11.39 1.91 -15.76
N ALA A 99 -10.28 1.60 -16.43
CA ALA A 99 -10.13 1.74 -17.88
C ALA A 99 -11.09 0.82 -18.65
N ALA A 100 -11.17 -0.45 -18.27
CA ALA A 100 -12.11 -1.41 -18.86
C ALA A 100 -13.56 -0.96 -18.70
N TYR A 101 -13.94 -0.47 -17.51
CA TYR A 101 -15.30 0.01 -17.23
C TYR A 101 -15.65 1.26 -18.05
N ALA A 102 -14.76 2.26 -18.08
CA ALA A 102 -14.95 3.48 -18.85
C ALA A 102 -15.01 3.24 -20.37
N TYR A 103 -14.30 2.22 -20.87
CA TYR A 103 -14.38 1.79 -22.28
C TYR A 103 -15.66 1.01 -22.57
N GLN A 104 -16.01 0.01 -21.74
CA GLN A 104 -17.26 -0.76 -21.85
C GLN A 104 -18.49 0.15 -21.88
N LYS A 105 -18.51 1.18 -21.03
CA LYS A 105 -19.59 2.16 -20.95
C LYS A 105 -19.83 2.93 -22.26
N LYS A 106 -18.78 3.14 -23.07
CA LYS A 106 -18.87 3.76 -24.41
C LYS A 106 -19.15 2.75 -25.52
N HIS A 107 -18.72 1.50 -25.33
CA HIS A 107 -18.82 0.44 -26.32
C HIS A 107 -19.40 -0.86 -25.71
N PRO A 108 -20.70 -0.92 -25.35
CA PRO A 108 -21.26 -2.05 -24.59
C PRO A 108 -21.22 -3.40 -25.33
N GLN A 109 -21.07 -3.37 -26.66
CA GLN A 109 -20.98 -4.55 -27.53
C GLN A 109 -19.55 -4.97 -27.89
N HIS A 110 -18.53 -4.23 -27.43
CA HIS A 110 -17.13 -4.57 -27.69
C HIS A 110 -16.66 -5.69 -26.75
N LYS A 111 -15.84 -6.61 -27.29
CA LYS A 111 -15.20 -7.66 -26.52
C LYS A 111 -13.92 -7.15 -25.87
N ILE A 112 -13.87 -7.23 -24.54
CA ILE A 112 -12.75 -6.80 -23.70
C ILE A 112 -12.14 -8.01 -22.99
N LEU A 113 -10.83 -8.21 -23.11
CA LEU A 113 -10.08 -9.17 -22.29
C LEU A 113 -9.12 -8.41 -21.35
N ILE A 114 -9.24 -8.66 -20.05
CA ILE A 114 -8.35 -8.17 -19.02
C ILE A 114 -7.42 -9.32 -18.62
N LEU A 115 -6.11 -9.13 -18.73
CA LEU A 115 -5.07 -10.09 -18.33
C LEU A 115 -4.40 -9.63 -17.04
N ASP A 116 -4.27 -10.49 -16.02
CA ASP A 116 -3.43 -10.20 -14.84
C ASP A 116 -2.54 -11.41 -14.49
N ASN A 117 -1.30 -11.12 -14.05
CA ASN A 117 -0.33 -12.13 -13.65
C ASN A 117 -0.61 -12.75 -12.27
N HIS A 118 -1.38 -12.07 -11.42
CA HIS A 118 -1.73 -12.54 -10.08
C HIS A 118 -2.83 -13.59 -10.09
N ASP A 119 -2.95 -14.28 -8.96
CA ASP A 119 -4.03 -15.22 -8.68
C ASP A 119 -5.37 -14.55 -8.32
N ASP A 120 -5.40 -13.22 -8.19
CA ASP A 120 -6.58 -12.42 -7.83
C ASP A 120 -6.52 -11.08 -8.57
N PHE A 121 -7.67 -10.41 -8.70
CA PHE A 121 -7.73 -9.07 -9.28
C PHE A 121 -7.45 -7.98 -8.22
N GLY A 122 -7.41 -6.71 -8.66
CA GLY A 122 -7.26 -5.53 -7.82
C GLY A 122 -5.82 -5.02 -7.65
N GLY A 123 -4.80 -5.83 -7.96
CA GLY A 123 -3.40 -5.44 -7.80
C GLY A 123 -3.09 -5.15 -6.34
N HIS A 124 -2.51 -3.98 -6.03
CA HIS A 124 -2.26 -3.52 -4.66
C HIS A 124 -3.53 -3.42 -3.80
N ALA A 125 -4.69 -3.21 -4.39
CA ALA A 125 -5.99 -3.32 -3.73
C ALA A 125 -6.45 -4.79 -3.64
N LYS A 126 -5.59 -5.64 -3.07
CA LYS A 126 -5.86 -7.06 -2.78
C LYS A 126 -6.62 -7.18 -1.45
N ARG A 127 -7.54 -8.14 -1.36
CA ARG A 127 -8.26 -8.51 -0.13
C ARG A 127 -7.56 -9.67 0.57
N ASN A 128 -7.63 -9.73 1.89
CA ASN A 128 -7.30 -10.94 2.66
C ASN A 128 -8.49 -11.29 3.57
N GLU A 129 -8.75 -12.59 3.74
CA GLU A 129 -9.76 -13.12 4.65
C GLU A 129 -9.18 -14.20 5.55
N PHE A 130 -9.44 -14.11 6.85
CA PHE A 130 -9.20 -15.17 7.81
C PHE A 130 -10.51 -15.81 8.26
N LYS A 131 -10.48 -17.07 8.67
CA LYS A 131 -11.64 -17.78 9.24
C LYS A 131 -11.32 -18.31 10.62
N ILE A 132 -12.09 -17.90 11.62
CA ILE A 132 -11.92 -18.32 13.02
C ILE A 132 -13.28 -18.37 13.72
N ASN A 133 -13.54 -19.44 14.48
CA ASN A 133 -14.79 -19.64 15.23
C ASN A 133 -16.08 -19.45 14.39
N GLY A 134 -16.04 -19.82 13.10
CA GLY A 134 -17.15 -19.64 12.14
C GLY A 134 -17.29 -18.25 11.53
N ARG A 135 -16.58 -17.23 12.05
CA ARG A 135 -16.54 -15.86 11.54
C ARG A 135 -15.47 -15.70 10.46
N THR A 136 -15.80 -14.98 9.38
CA THR A 136 -14.80 -14.40 8.48
C THR A 136 -14.34 -13.06 9.04
N ILE A 137 -13.04 -12.84 9.15
CA ILE A 137 -12.43 -11.54 9.44
C ILE A 137 -11.78 -11.04 8.17
N ILE A 138 -12.12 -9.83 7.76
CA ILE A 138 -11.73 -9.20 6.50
C ILE A 138 -10.64 -8.18 6.80
N THR A 139 -9.64 -8.10 5.92
CA THR A 139 -8.59 -7.06 5.94
C THR A 139 -8.04 -6.83 4.52
N TYR A 140 -7.15 -5.86 4.37
CA TYR A 140 -6.52 -5.44 3.11
C TYR A 140 -5.10 -6.00 2.94
N GLY A 141 -4.66 -6.16 1.69
CA GLY A 141 -3.30 -6.61 1.36
C GLY A 141 -2.33 -5.49 0.99
N GLY A 142 -2.80 -4.25 0.81
CA GLY A 142 -1.99 -3.13 0.32
C GLY A 142 -2.74 -1.80 0.38
N SER A 143 -3.33 -1.36 -0.73
CA SER A 143 -4.01 -0.06 -0.84
C SER A 143 -5.25 0.01 0.06
N GLU A 144 -5.20 0.86 1.08
CA GLU A 144 -6.02 0.73 2.30
C GLU A 144 -7.15 1.74 2.49
N ASN A 145 -7.09 2.92 1.84
CA ASN A 145 -8.03 4.01 2.05
C ASN A 145 -8.38 4.76 0.75
N ILE A 146 -9.52 5.44 0.78
CA ILE A 146 -9.85 6.53 -0.13
C ILE A 146 -9.25 7.79 0.50
N ASP A 147 -7.95 8.03 0.32
CA ASP A 147 -7.29 9.16 0.97
C ASP A 147 -7.79 10.52 0.45
N SER A 148 -8.05 11.47 1.35
CA SER A 148 -8.41 12.87 1.07
C SER A 148 -9.44 13.06 -0.07
N PRO A 149 -10.64 12.45 0.02
CA PRO A 149 -11.64 12.45 -1.04
C PRO A 149 -12.24 13.82 -1.36
N ALA A 150 -12.32 14.75 -0.41
CA ALA A 150 -12.85 16.08 -0.68
C ALA A 150 -11.83 16.97 -1.42
N SER A 151 -10.55 16.86 -1.06
CA SER A 151 -9.48 17.80 -1.47
C SER A 151 -8.54 17.27 -2.56
N ALA A 152 -8.25 15.97 -2.60
CA ALA A 152 -7.21 15.38 -3.46
C ALA A 152 -7.73 14.62 -4.70
N TRP A 153 -9.04 14.34 -4.80
CA TRP A 153 -9.61 13.54 -5.88
C TRP A 153 -10.14 14.39 -7.04
N SER A 154 -9.88 13.97 -8.28
CA SER A 154 -10.41 14.65 -9.47
C SER A 154 -11.93 14.47 -9.59
N GLU A 155 -12.61 15.42 -10.25
CA GLU A 155 -14.04 15.30 -10.59
C GLU A 155 -14.38 13.97 -11.30
N GLN A 156 -13.46 13.45 -12.11
CA GLN A 156 -13.67 12.23 -12.89
C GLN A 156 -13.49 10.97 -12.03
N SER A 157 -12.52 10.98 -11.12
CA SER A 157 -12.36 9.92 -10.12
C SER A 157 -13.52 9.89 -9.12
N LEU A 158 -13.95 11.05 -8.60
CA LEU A 158 -15.16 11.18 -7.77
C LEU A 158 -16.43 10.78 -8.52
N LYS A 159 -16.52 11.07 -9.82
CA LYS A 159 -17.63 10.60 -10.67
C LYS A 159 -17.61 9.08 -10.78
N LEU A 160 -16.46 8.43 -10.93
CA LEU A 160 -16.38 6.98 -10.94
C LEU A 160 -16.87 6.38 -9.61
N LEU A 161 -16.45 6.91 -8.46
CA LEU A 161 -16.95 6.48 -7.15
C LEU A 161 -18.48 6.52 -7.09
N ARG A 162 -19.09 7.65 -7.48
CA ARG A 162 -20.56 7.80 -7.53
C ARG A 162 -21.24 6.82 -8.50
N GLU A 163 -20.64 6.53 -9.66
CA GLU A 163 -21.18 5.53 -10.62
C GLU A 163 -21.05 4.07 -10.12
N LEU A 164 -20.07 3.80 -9.26
CA LEU A 164 -19.95 2.53 -8.54
C LEU A 164 -20.94 2.41 -7.36
N GLY A 165 -21.51 3.52 -6.90
CA GLY A 165 -22.37 3.58 -5.71
C GLY A 165 -21.61 3.86 -4.41
N VAL A 166 -20.36 4.32 -4.50
CA VAL A 166 -19.52 4.71 -3.36
C VAL A 166 -19.81 6.16 -2.99
N ASP A 167 -20.19 6.35 -1.74
CA ASP A 167 -20.48 7.61 -1.07
C ASP A 167 -19.59 7.68 0.18
N TYR A 168 -18.50 8.47 0.11
CA TYR A 168 -17.45 8.45 1.12
C TYR A 168 -17.86 9.16 2.42
N GLU A 169 -18.86 10.05 2.39
CA GLU A 169 -19.37 10.74 3.58
C GLU A 169 -19.90 9.74 4.63
N LYS A 170 -20.45 8.61 4.17
CA LYS A 170 -20.92 7.53 5.05
C LYS A 170 -19.84 6.92 5.94
N PHE A 171 -18.55 7.06 5.61
CA PHE A 171 -17.48 6.58 6.49
C PHE A 171 -17.41 7.34 7.82
N HIS A 172 -18.02 8.53 7.93
CA HIS A 172 -18.28 9.20 9.22
C HIS A 172 -19.17 8.37 10.17
N VAL A 173 -19.94 7.42 9.65
CA VAL A 173 -20.80 6.49 10.41
C VAL A 173 -20.19 5.09 10.51
N TYR A 174 -19.52 4.60 9.46
CA TYR A 174 -18.98 3.24 9.42
C TYR A 174 -17.66 3.06 10.19
N PHE A 175 -16.80 4.08 10.24
CA PHE A 175 -15.54 4.00 10.95
C PHE A 175 -15.76 4.20 12.46
N GLN A 176 -15.53 3.17 13.27
CA GLN A 176 -15.71 3.23 14.72
C GLN A 176 -14.54 3.95 15.40
N LYS A 177 -14.43 5.28 15.17
CA LYS A 177 -13.39 6.20 15.69
C LYS A 177 -13.07 6.00 17.18
N ASP A 178 -14.10 5.61 17.92
CA ASP A 178 -14.12 5.47 19.37
C ASP A 178 -13.70 4.08 19.88
N LEU A 179 -13.59 3.04 19.04
CA LEU A 179 -13.49 1.66 19.52
C LEU A 179 -12.25 1.44 20.41
N TYR A 180 -11.06 1.69 19.86
CA TYR A 180 -9.81 1.44 20.57
C TYR A 180 -9.53 2.47 21.66
N THR A 181 -9.85 3.74 21.41
CA THR A 181 -9.58 4.88 22.31
C THR A 181 -10.60 5.00 23.45
N LYS A 182 -11.91 4.94 23.15
CA LYS A 182 -12.97 5.00 24.18
C LYS A 182 -13.21 3.66 24.87
N GLN A 183 -13.48 2.63 24.07
CA GLN A 183 -14.16 1.43 24.56
C GLN A 183 -13.16 0.40 25.09
N TRP A 184 -11.99 0.31 24.45
CA TRP A 184 -10.88 -0.54 24.89
C TRP A 184 -9.86 0.22 25.77
N GLY A 185 -9.90 1.56 25.77
CA GLY A 185 -9.07 2.43 26.63
C GLY A 185 -7.60 2.53 26.20
N LEU A 186 -7.29 2.28 24.92
CA LEU A 186 -5.93 2.16 24.40
C LEU A 186 -5.42 3.46 23.78
N GLN A 187 -4.11 3.68 23.91
CA GLN A 187 -3.38 4.83 23.35
C GLN A 187 -2.54 4.42 22.13
N ARG A 188 -1.66 5.31 21.66
CA ARG A 188 -0.48 4.90 20.88
C ARG A 188 0.65 4.51 21.84
N GLY A 189 1.60 3.72 21.36
CA GLY A 189 2.81 3.35 22.08
C GLY A 189 4.05 3.38 21.19
N ILE A 190 5.22 3.38 21.84
CA ILE A 190 6.54 3.29 21.24
C ILE A 190 7.23 2.08 21.86
N PHE A 191 7.65 1.12 21.04
CA PHE A 191 8.38 -0.04 21.49
C PHE A 191 9.87 0.07 21.14
N PHE A 192 10.68 0.30 22.17
CA PHE A 192 12.14 0.28 22.09
C PHE A 192 12.64 -1.15 22.19
N ASN A 193 13.52 -1.56 21.27
CA ASN A 193 14.11 -2.90 21.24
C ASN A 193 15.42 -2.99 22.03
N ALA A 194 15.69 -4.15 22.63
CA ALA A 194 16.85 -4.36 23.50
C ALA A 194 18.19 -4.26 22.76
N LYS A 195 18.23 -4.71 21.50
CA LYS A 195 19.43 -4.68 20.65
C LYS A 195 19.93 -3.25 20.37
N THR A 196 19.02 -2.28 20.34
CA THR A 196 19.33 -0.90 19.94
C THR A 196 19.38 0.05 21.13
N PHE A 197 18.45 -0.09 22.07
CA PHE A 197 18.26 0.83 23.18
C PHE A 197 18.60 0.19 24.54
N GLY A 198 19.28 -0.96 24.55
CA GLY A 198 19.72 -1.68 25.76
C GLY A 198 18.61 -2.37 26.55
N GLN A 199 17.34 -1.98 26.36
CA GLN A 199 16.18 -2.58 27.02
C GLN A 199 15.01 -2.72 26.05
N ALA A 200 14.38 -3.90 26.02
CA ALA A 200 13.07 -4.11 25.41
C ALA A 200 12.03 -3.41 26.29
N LYS A 201 11.39 -2.35 25.78
CA LYS A 201 10.53 -1.48 26.59
C LYS A 201 9.42 -0.82 25.76
N LEU A 202 8.18 -1.01 26.20
CA LEU A 202 7.05 -0.21 25.76
C LEU A 202 6.93 1.08 26.58
N VAL A 203 6.67 2.20 25.91
CA VAL A 203 6.29 3.49 26.51
C VAL A 203 5.03 3.98 25.79
N LEU A 204 4.01 4.43 26.52
CA LEU A 204 2.81 5.02 25.91
C LEU A 204 3.13 6.42 25.36
N GLY A 205 2.64 6.72 24.16
CA GLY A 205 2.99 7.95 23.43
C GLY A 205 3.07 7.76 21.92
N SER A 206 3.59 8.77 21.22
CA SER A 206 3.70 8.84 19.77
C SER A 206 5.01 9.54 19.39
N PRO A 207 5.71 9.17 18.31
CA PRO A 207 6.90 9.90 17.85
C PRO A 207 6.54 11.29 17.28
N LYS A 208 5.31 11.48 16.79
CA LYS A 208 4.74 12.81 16.55
C LYS A 208 3.93 13.19 17.80
N MET A 209 4.48 14.07 18.63
CA MET A 209 3.93 14.50 19.91
C MET A 209 4.29 15.96 20.20
N ASP A 210 3.46 16.65 20.98
CA ASP A 210 3.72 18.02 21.44
C ASP A 210 4.73 18.07 22.61
N ALA A 211 5.10 19.29 23.03
CA ALA A 211 6.06 19.52 24.10
C ALA A 211 5.60 18.99 25.49
N GLU A 212 4.30 19.04 25.80
CA GLU A 212 3.76 18.55 27.08
C GLU A 212 3.75 17.01 27.10
N GLN A 213 3.37 16.39 25.98
CA GLN A 213 3.46 14.95 25.76
C GLN A 213 4.91 14.46 25.81
N ALA A 214 5.84 15.17 25.17
CA ALA A 214 7.26 14.83 25.19
C ALA A 214 7.87 14.94 26.60
N ALA A 215 7.56 16.01 27.34
CA ALA A 215 8.00 16.17 28.73
C ALA A 215 7.56 15.03 29.66
N LYS A 216 6.41 14.39 29.38
CA LYS A 216 5.91 13.21 30.12
C LYS A 216 6.50 11.89 29.61
N SER A 217 6.80 11.79 28.32
CA SER A 217 7.15 10.52 27.65
C SER A 217 8.65 10.26 27.62
N VAL A 218 9.45 11.26 27.25
CA VAL A 218 10.91 11.14 27.09
C VAL A 218 11.64 10.68 28.37
N PRO A 219 11.28 11.12 29.60
CA PRO A 219 11.91 10.62 30.82
C PRO A 219 11.77 9.10 31.01
N GLN A 220 10.74 8.49 30.42
CA GLN A 220 10.46 7.05 30.48
C GLN A 220 11.24 6.25 29.43
N PHE A 221 11.82 6.88 28.40
CA PHE A 221 12.57 6.18 27.35
C PHE A 221 13.79 5.44 27.94
N PRO A 222 14.19 4.28 27.39
CA PRO A 222 15.39 3.54 27.80
C PRO A 222 16.67 4.19 27.23
N PHE A 223 16.82 5.48 27.49
CA PHE A 223 17.87 6.36 27.00
C PHE A 223 18.85 6.68 28.15
N SER A 224 20.08 7.08 27.83
CA SER A 224 20.94 7.71 28.82
C SER A 224 20.34 9.06 29.25
N GLU A 225 20.72 9.56 30.43
CA GLU A 225 20.29 10.90 30.86
C GLU A 225 20.78 12.03 29.94
N GLU A 226 21.81 11.78 29.11
CA GLU A 226 22.25 12.70 28.06
C GLU A 226 21.35 12.65 26.82
N ASP A 227 21.04 11.45 26.32
CA ASP A 227 20.11 11.25 25.20
C ASP A 227 18.70 11.77 25.55
N LYS A 228 18.25 11.62 26.81
CA LYS A 228 16.98 12.21 27.29
C LYS A 228 16.99 13.73 27.23
N ARG A 229 18.09 14.38 27.64
CA ARG A 229 18.22 15.84 27.54
C ARG A 229 18.23 16.31 26.09
N ALA A 230 18.92 15.59 25.19
CA ALA A 230 18.92 15.90 23.77
C ALA A 230 17.52 15.73 23.14
N ALA A 231 16.79 14.66 23.50
CA ALA A 231 15.41 14.46 23.07
C ALA A 231 14.45 15.53 23.63
N LEU A 232 14.57 15.93 24.90
CA LEU A 232 13.80 17.03 25.46
C LEU A 232 14.13 18.35 24.76
N GLN A 233 15.40 18.63 24.43
CA GLN A 233 15.77 19.79 23.63
C GLN A 233 15.14 19.77 22.22
N LEU A 234 14.98 18.59 21.61
CA LEU A 234 14.43 18.47 20.25
C LEU A 234 12.89 18.63 20.18
N TYR A 235 12.17 18.33 21.26
CA TYR A 235 10.70 18.36 21.32
C TYR A 235 10.11 19.48 22.18
N VAL A 236 10.83 19.94 23.21
CA VAL A 236 10.36 20.88 24.23
C VAL A 236 11.11 22.21 24.09
N ASP A 237 12.41 22.21 24.37
CA ASP A 237 13.26 23.42 24.38
C ASP A 237 13.88 23.74 23.00
N THR A 238 13.10 23.51 21.93
CA THR A 238 13.56 23.50 20.54
C THR A 238 14.17 24.84 20.11
N PRO A 239 15.49 24.95 19.88
CA PRO A 239 16.10 26.20 19.43
C PRO A 239 15.84 26.44 17.94
N ASN A 240 15.95 27.69 17.49
CA ASN A 240 16.12 27.96 16.05
C ASN A 240 17.55 27.55 15.64
N TYR A 241 17.70 26.31 15.19
CA TYR A 241 18.97 25.74 14.71
C TYR A 241 19.58 26.46 13.48
N LEU A 242 18.83 27.35 12.82
CA LEU A 242 19.25 28.12 11.65
C LEU A 242 19.38 29.63 11.95
N LYS A 243 19.39 30.02 13.23
CA LYS A 243 19.48 31.42 13.68
C LYS A 243 20.65 32.15 13.02
N GLY A 244 20.36 33.28 12.38
CA GLY A 244 21.33 34.09 11.64
C GLY A 244 21.36 33.83 10.12
N LYS A 245 20.70 32.78 9.62
CA LYS A 245 20.42 32.64 8.18
C LYS A 245 19.31 33.61 7.74
N THR A 246 19.41 34.12 6.52
CA THR A 246 18.30 34.85 5.87
C THR A 246 17.17 33.90 5.46
N ARG A 247 15.94 34.40 5.24
CA ARG A 247 14.80 33.57 4.80
C ARG A 247 15.13 32.73 3.55
N ARG A 248 15.85 33.29 2.59
CA ARG A 248 16.29 32.55 1.38
C ARG A 248 17.21 31.38 1.73
N GLN A 249 18.19 31.60 2.61
CA GLN A 249 19.12 30.55 3.07
C GLN A 249 18.46 29.51 4.00
N VAL A 250 17.37 29.86 4.69
CA VAL A 250 16.56 28.90 5.46
C VAL A 250 15.80 27.97 4.51
N ILE A 251 15.13 28.53 3.50
CA ILE A 251 14.41 27.76 2.47
C ILE A 251 15.38 26.87 1.68
N GLU A 252 16.45 27.46 1.13
CA GLU A 252 17.50 26.75 0.38
C GLU A 252 18.14 25.61 1.20
N PHE A 253 18.37 25.82 2.49
CA PHE A 253 18.83 24.76 3.40
C PHE A 253 17.75 23.69 3.62
N ALA A 254 16.50 24.08 3.82
CA ALA A 254 15.41 23.15 4.14
C ALA A 254 15.07 22.22 2.98
N GLU A 255 15.13 22.72 1.75
CA GLU A 255 14.87 21.98 0.51
C GLU A 255 16.01 21.00 0.16
N ASN A 256 17.26 21.37 0.45
CA ASN A 256 18.46 20.64 -0.04
C ASN A 256 19.20 19.83 1.05
N THR A 257 18.73 19.83 2.30
CA THR A 257 19.34 19.04 3.40
C THR A 257 18.39 17.93 3.82
N SER A 258 18.91 16.70 3.96
CA SER A 258 18.12 15.61 4.53
C SER A 258 17.77 15.87 6.00
N TYR A 259 16.61 15.39 6.45
CA TYR A 259 16.20 15.56 7.84
C TYR A 259 17.16 14.82 8.80
N HIS A 260 17.70 13.66 8.39
CA HIS A 260 18.81 13.01 9.08
C HIS A 260 20.04 13.93 9.24
N ASP A 261 20.52 14.53 8.15
CA ASP A 261 21.73 15.36 8.17
C ASP A 261 21.52 16.67 8.92
N PHE A 262 20.31 17.21 8.93
CA PHE A 262 19.94 18.30 9.82
C PHE A 262 20.05 17.89 11.29
N LEU A 263 19.45 16.78 11.69
CA LEU A 263 19.50 16.32 13.07
C LEU A 263 20.92 15.99 13.53
N ALA A 264 21.68 15.25 12.72
CA ALA A 264 23.04 14.82 13.04
C ALA A 264 24.05 15.97 12.96
N ASN A 265 24.03 16.76 11.87
CA ASN A 265 25.08 17.74 11.60
C ASN A 265 24.73 19.16 12.09
N THR A 266 23.46 19.53 12.21
CA THR A 266 23.02 20.88 12.61
C THR A 266 22.48 20.89 14.04
N ALA A 267 21.55 19.99 14.38
CA ALA A 267 21.00 19.89 15.73
C ALA A 267 21.90 19.14 16.72
N LYS A 268 22.89 18.40 16.21
CA LYS A 268 23.85 17.57 16.98
C LYS A 268 23.16 16.51 17.87
N MET A 269 22.07 15.93 17.37
CA MET A 269 21.37 14.86 18.07
C MET A 269 22.23 13.59 18.18
N PRO A 270 22.29 12.95 19.36
CA PRO A 270 23.07 11.74 19.56
C PRO A 270 22.42 10.51 18.90
N THR A 271 23.21 9.45 18.72
CA THR A 271 22.83 8.26 17.95
C THR A 271 21.53 7.60 18.43
N ALA A 272 21.22 7.59 19.73
CA ALA A 272 19.97 7.02 20.23
C ALA A 272 18.75 7.83 19.76
N VAL A 273 18.85 9.17 19.76
CA VAL A 273 17.79 10.06 19.27
C VAL A 273 17.63 9.94 17.75
N LEU A 274 18.74 9.91 17.00
CA LEU A 274 18.71 9.71 15.54
C LEU A 274 18.02 8.39 15.16
N LYS A 275 18.40 7.28 15.82
CA LYS A 275 17.76 5.98 15.63
C LYS A 275 16.29 5.95 16.03
N TYR A 276 15.92 6.66 17.09
CA TYR A 276 14.53 6.77 17.53
C TYR A 276 13.64 7.47 16.49
N VAL A 277 14.10 8.54 15.82
CA VAL A 277 13.32 9.18 14.75
C VAL A 277 13.59 8.63 13.34
N GLN A 278 14.51 7.67 13.20
CA GLN A 278 14.97 7.14 11.91
C GLN A 278 13.83 6.71 10.98
N ASN A 279 12.77 6.11 11.53
CA ASN A 279 11.65 5.54 10.80
C ASN A 279 10.35 6.35 10.88
N ILE A 280 10.35 7.55 11.46
CA ILE A 280 9.14 8.38 11.66
C ILE A 280 8.41 8.72 10.35
N SER A 281 9.13 8.70 9.22
CA SER A 281 8.62 8.92 7.87
C SER A 281 8.34 7.63 7.08
N SER A 282 8.78 6.47 7.58
CA SER A 282 8.91 5.26 6.77
C SER A 282 7.59 4.77 6.21
N ASP A 283 6.54 4.66 7.01
CA ASP A 283 5.22 4.21 6.57
C ASP A 283 4.65 5.11 5.46
N TYR A 284 4.44 6.39 5.77
CA TYR A 284 3.77 7.35 4.90
C TYR A 284 4.58 7.75 3.64
N TRP A 285 5.87 8.08 3.77
CA TRP A 285 6.73 8.43 2.61
C TRP A 285 7.27 7.19 1.90
N GLY A 286 7.06 5.99 2.47
CA GLY A 286 7.70 4.76 2.04
C GLY A 286 9.21 4.68 2.32
N HIS A 287 9.80 5.69 2.99
CA HIS A 287 11.26 5.77 3.18
C HIS A 287 11.66 6.54 4.45
N ASP A 288 12.90 6.29 4.88
CA ASP A 288 13.48 6.83 6.11
C ASP A 288 14.01 8.28 5.96
N ILE A 289 14.31 8.92 7.09
CA ILE A 289 14.68 10.34 7.16
C ILE A 289 16.01 10.73 6.46
N ASN A 290 16.79 9.77 5.93
CA ASN A 290 17.94 10.05 5.07
C ASN A 290 17.54 10.37 3.61
N ALA A 291 16.29 10.16 3.22
CA ALA A 291 15.78 10.51 1.87
C ALA A 291 14.66 11.57 1.91
N LEU A 292 14.22 11.98 3.11
CA LEU A 292 13.30 13.07 3.36
C LEU A 292 14.06 14.39 3.59
N SER A 293 13.61 15.50 3.00
CA SER A 293 14.16 16.84 3.27
C SER A 293 13.70 17.43 4.61
N VAL A 294 14.39 18.46 5.09
CA VAL A 294 13.96 19.27 6.25
C VAL A 294 12.65 20.03 5.96
N ARG A 295 12.39 20.43 4.72
CA ARG A 295 11.12 21.02 4.30
C ARG A 295 9.97 20.03 4.48
N GLU A 296 10.09 18.84 3.90
CA GLU A 296 9.08 17.79 4.03
C GLU A 296 8.90 17.35 5.51
N ALA A 297 9.97 17.32 6.30
CA ALA A 297 9.91 17.07 7.74
C ALA A 297 9.17 18.17 8.53
N PHE A 298 9.34 19.44 8.15
CA PHE A 298 8.59 20.57 8.72
C PHE A 298 7.10 20.46 8.39
N ASP A 299 6.74 20.21 7.13
CA ASP A 299 5.34 20.08 6.72
C ASP A 299 4.66 18.82 7.29
N ASN A 300 5.43 17.81 7.70
CA ASN A 300 4.93 16.66 8.48
C ASN A 300 4.88 16.92 10.00
N GLY A 301 5.40 18.04 10.49
CA GLY A 301 5.45 18.39 11.92
C GLY A 301 6.42 17.52 12.75
N TYR A 302 7.54 17.09 12.15
CA TYR A 302 8.57 16.30 12.83
C TYR A 302 9.47 17.15 13.74
N PRO A 303 10.01 16.58 14.84
CA PRO A 303 10.65 17.34 15.91
C PRO A 303 11.94 18.05 15.48
N GLY A 304 12.25 19.18 16.12
CA GLY A 304 13.37 20.06 15.78
C GLY A 304 13.10 21.05 14.64
N THR A 305 11.98 20.96 13.94
CA THR A 305 11.64 21.82 12.79
C THR A 305 10.81 23.05 13.14
N GLN A 306 10.14 23.05 14.30
CA GLN A 306 9.12 24.03 14.70
C GLN A 306 9.62 25.48 14.64
N ASN A 307 10.83 25.72 15.17
CA ASN A 307 11.39 27.07 15.30
C ASN A 307 12.34 27.46 14.16
N LEU A 308 12.22 26.85 12.97
CA LEU A 308 13.05 27.17 11.80
C LEU A 308 12.62 28.42 11.02
N ASN A 309 11.48 29.03 11.36
CA ASN A 309 10.88 30.17 10.63
C ASN A 309 10.53 29.85 9.14
N LEU A 310 10.22 28.60 8.84
CA LEU A 310 9.61 28.22 7.57
C LEU A 310 8.15 28.68 7.54
N SER A 311 7.66 29.07 6.37
CA SER A 311 6.23 29.37 6.17
C SER A 311 5.48 28.09 5.83
N GLU A 312 4.38 27.84 6.52
CA GLU A 312 3.44 26.77 6.21
C GLU A 312 2.78 27.00 4.83
N GLU A 313 2.41 25.91 4.16
CA GLU A 313 1.53 25.91 3.00
C GLU A 313 0.08 25.70 3.45
N GLU A 314 -0.89 26.31 2.76
CA GLU A 314 -2.32 26.11 3.06
C GLU A 314 -2.80 24.75 2.51
N GLY A 315 -3.49 23.97 3.34
CA GLY A 315 -4.09 22.68 3.00
C GLY A 315 -5.42 22.48 3.73
N GLU A 316 -6.18 21.47 3.34
CA GLU A 316 -7.46 21.10 3.96
C GLU A 316 -7.26 19.82 4.80
N ASP A 317 -7.61 19.89 6.09
CA ASP A 317 -7.45 18.81 7.06
C ASP A 317 -8.62 17.81 6.96
N GLU A 318 -8.42 16.64 6.34
CA GLU A 318 -9.43 15.59 6.20
C GLU A 318 -9.29 14.43 7.23
N PRO A 319 -10.41 13.86 7.73
CA PRO A 319 -10.39 12.76 8.69
C PRO A 319 -9.92 11.43 8.07
N TYR A 320 -8.95 10.75 8.70
CA TYR A 320 -8.41 9.46 8.25
C TYR A 320 -9.36 8.30 8.59
N ILE A 321 -10.50 8.26 7.89
CA ILE A 321 -11.61 7.32 8.16
C ILE A 321 -12.19 6.63 6.93
N TYR A 322 -11.81 7.05 5.73
CA TYR A 322 -12.42 6.63 4.47
C TYR A 322 -11.92 5.23 4.02
N HIS A 323 -12.11 4.23 4.87
CA HIS A 323 -11.69 2.85 4.69
C HIS A 323 -12.91 1.93 4.54
N PHE A 324 -12.91 1.03 3.56
CA PHE A 324 -13.70 -0.20 3.64
C PHE A 324 -12.95 -1.24 4.52
N PRO A 325 -13.63 -2.29 5.02
CA PRO A 325 -12.95 -3.38 5.76
C PRO A 325 -11.89 -4.15 4.97
N ASP A 326 -11.92 -4.13 3.62
CA ASP A 326 -10.87 -4.67 2.74
C ASP A 326 -10.08 -3.58 2.01
N GLY A 327 -10.12 -2.34 2.52
CA GLY A 327 -9.49 -1.18 1.89
C GLY A 327 -10.03 -0.93 0.48
N ASN A 328 -9.16 -0.56 -0.46
CA ASN A 328 -9.61 -0.31 -1.84
C ASN A 328 -10.02 -1.57 -2.62
N ALA A 329 -9.95 -2.76 -2.03
CA ALA A 329 -10.44 -3.98 -2.68
C ALA A 329 -11.97 -3.93 -2.91
N SER A 330 -12.74 -3.25 -2.06
CA SER A 330 -14.17 -3.01 -2.35
C SER A 330 -14.40 -2.20 -3.64
N ILE A 331 -13.52 -1.24 -3.98
CA ILE A 331 -13.62 -0.49 -5.25
C ILE A 331 -13.37 -1.40 -6.45
N THR A 332 -12.35 -2.27 -6.37
CA THR A 332 -12.02 -3.20 -7.46
C THR A 332 -13.08 -4.29 -7.61
N ARG A 333 -13.65 -4.78 -6.51
CA ARG A 333 -14.81 -5.69 -6.47
C ARG A 333 -16.05 -5.03 -7.07
N LEU A 334 -16.35 -3.77 -6.74
CA LEU A 334 -17.46 -3.01 -7.37
C LEU A 334 -17.26 -2.87 -8.89
N LEU A 335 -16.05 -2.54 -9.35
CA LEU A 335 -15.72 -2.49 -10.78
C LEU A 335 -15.93 -3.84 -11.47
N VAL A 336 -15.40 -4.94 -10.91
CA VAL A 336 -15.57 -6.29 -11.47
C VAL A 336 -17.05 -6.72 -11.49
N ARG A 337 -17.85 -6.39 -10.47
CA ARG A 337 -19.30 -6.65 -10.47
C ARG A 337 -20.06 -5.82 -11.51
N LYS A 338 -19.63 -4.60 -11.83
CA LYS A 338 -20.23 -3.80 -12.92
C LYS A 338 -19.83 -4.33 -14.31
N LEU A 339 -18.59 -4.80 -14.45
CA LEU A 339 -18.05 -5.37 -15.69
C LEU A 339 -18.66 -6.74 -16.02
N ILE A 340 -18.79 -7.61 -15.01
CA ILE A 340 -19.21 -9.01 -15.12
C ILE A 340 -20.26 -9.32 -14.03
N PRO A 341 -21.55 -8.95 -14.21
CA PRO A 341 -22.56 -9.02 -13.14
C PRO A 341 -22.86 -10.42 -12.59
N SER A 342 -22.46 -11.49 -13.30
CA SER A 342 -22.61 -12.87 -12.86
C SER A 342 -21.68 -13.27 -11.71
N VAL A 343 -20.60 -12.52 -11.43
CA VAL A 343 -19.61 -12.86 -10.37
C VAL A 343 -20.19 -12.82 -8.96
N ALA A 344 -21.12 -11.91 -8.68
CA ALA A 344 -21.67 -11.66 -7.34
C ALA A 344 -22.97 -10.84 -7.42
N SER A 345 -23.95 -11.19 -6.59
CA SER A 345 -25.17 -10.43 -6.40
C SER A 345 -24.93 -9.13 -5.61
N GLY A 346 -26.00 -8.35 -5.40
CA GLY A 346 -25.95 -7.04 -4.73
C GLY A 346 -25.63 -5.88 -5.69
N ASN A 347 -25.75 -4.66 -5.20
CA ASN A 347 -25.54 -3.43 -5.99
C ASN A 347 -25.06 -2.22 -5.18
N THR A 348 -24.87 -2.34 -3.87
CA THR A 348 -24.51 -1.26 -2.95
C THR A 348 -23.01 -1.28 -2.59
N MET A 349 -22.52 -0.25 -1.89
CA MET A 349 -21.16 -0.24 -1.34
C MET A 349 -21.05 -1.04 -0.04
N GLU A 350 -22.19 -1.31 0.60
CA GLU A 350 -22.31 -2.02 1.87
C GLU A 350 -22.34 -3.55 1.66
N ASP A 351 -23.06 -4.03 0.65
CA ASP A 351 -23.14 -5.47 0.34
C ASP A 351 -21.85 -6.04 -0.30
N ILE A 352 -21.03 -5.22 -0.96
CA ILE A 352 -19.79 -5.70 -1.60
C ILE A 352 -18.77 -6.21 -0.59
N VAL A 353 -18.85 -5.76 0.66
CA VAL A 353 -17.95 -6.17 1.75
C VAL A 353 -18.12 -7.66 2.06
N THR A 354 -19.36 -8.16 2.13
CA THR A 354 -19.67 -9.56 2.48
C THR A 354 -19.99 -10.44 1.27
N ALA A 355 -20.26 -9.86 0.10
CA ALA A 355 -20.53 -10.58 -1.14
C ALA A 355 -19.43 -11.62 -1.49
N LYS A 356 -19.83 -12.88 -1.67
CA LYS A 356 -18.91 -13.93 -2.14
C LYS A 356 -18.85 -13.92 -3.67
N PHE A 357 -17.66 -13.72 -4.22
CA PHE A 357 -17.41 -13.76 -5.66
C PHE A 357 -17.23 -15.20 -6.15
N ASP A 358 -17.92 -15.56 -7.24
CA ASP A 358 -17.66 -16.76 -8.02
C ASP A 358 -16.62 -16.49 -9.11
N TYR A 359 -15.37 -16.87 -8.85
CA TYR A 359 -14.25 -16.68 -9.76
C TYR A 359 -14.41 -17.48 -11.07
N ASN A 360 -15.28 -18.50 -11.12
CA ASN A 360 -15.57 -19.27 -12.34
C ASN A 360 -16.36 -18.47 -13.38
N GLN A 361 -16.89 -17.30 -13.04
CA GLN A 361 -17.58 -16.40 -13.98
C GLN A 361 -16.63 -15.43 -14.69
N LEU A 362 -15.38 -15.27 -14.22
CA LEU A 362 -14.49 -14.19 -14.66
C LEU A 362 -14.06 -14.32 -16.13
N ASP A 363 -13.75 -15.51 -16.64
CA ASP A 363 -13.15 -15.72 -17.98
C ASP A 363 -14.04 -16.56 -18.93
N LYS A 364 -15.35 -16.35 -18.87
CA LYS A 364 -16.32 -17.09 -19.69
C LYS A 364 -16.54 -16.50 -21.08
N ALA A 365 -16.72 -17.37 -22.08
CA ALA A 365 -16.81 -16.97 -23.49
C ALA A 365 -18.11 -16.21 -23.84
N GLU A 366 -19.19 -16.38 -23.08
CA GLU A 366 -20.45 -15.66 -23.23
C GLU A 366 -20.43 -14.21 -22.71
N HIS A 367 -19.38 -13.79 -21.98
CA HIS A 367 -19.27 -12.42 -21.46
C HIS A 367 -18.54 -11.49 -22.45
N ASN A 368 -19.09 -10.29 -22.66
CA ASN A 368 -18.41 -9.22 -23.42
C ASN A 368 -17.14 -8.72 -22.70
N VAL A 369 -17.04 -8.89 -21.38
CA VAL A 369 -15.81 -8.63 -20.62
C VAL A 369 -15.34 -9.92 -19.96
N ARG A 370 -14.07 -10.27 -20.17
CA ARG A 370 -13.41 -11.43 -19.58
C ARG A 370 -12.21 -10.98 -18.76
N LEU A 371 -12.04 -11.51 -17.56
CA LEU A 371 -10.93 -11.23 -16.65
C LEU A 371 -10.17 -12.54 -16.40
N ARG A 372 -9.02 -12.67 -17.07
CA ARG A 372 -8.18 -13.86 -17.08
C ARG A 372 -6.97 -13.67 -16.16
N LEU A 373 -7.07 -14.28 -14.99
CA LEU A 373 -6.03 -14.29 -13.94
C LEU A 373 -4.89 -15.26 -14.29
N ASN A 374 -3.83 -15.26 -13.46
CA ASN A 374 -2.65 -16.11 -13.56
C ASN A 374 -1.98 -16.08 -14.96
N SER A 375 -2.07 -14.96 -15.68
CA SER A 375 -1.75 -14.80 -17.10
C SER A 375 -0.87 -13.58 -17.35
N THR A 376 0.44 -13.80 -17.50
CA THR A 376 1.43 -12.72 -17.62
C THR A 376 1.65 -12.34 -19.08
N ALA A 377 1.32 -11.11 -19.48
CA ALA A 377 1.70 -10.58 -20.80
C ALA A 377 3.22 -10.40 -20.89
N LEU A 378 3.85 -10.93 -21.94
CA LEU A 378 5.31 -10.93 -22.14
C LEU A 378 5.77 -10.35 -23.48
N LEU A 379 4.85 -10.11 -24.43
CA LEU A 379 5.12 -9.39 -25.67
C LEU A 379 3.84 -8.66 -26.14
N ILE A 380 3.96 -7.39 -26.53
CA ILE A 380 2.88 -6.51 -26.98
C ILE A 380 3.38 -5.69 -28.17
N GLU A 381 2.79 -5.88 -29.36
CA GLU A 381 3.27 -5.29 -30.61
C GLU A 381 2.12 -4.78 -31.50
N ASN A 382 2.23 -3.54 -32.00
CA ASN A 382 1.37 -3.06 -33.09
C ASN A 382 1.69 -3.83 -34.37
N GLN A 383 0.67 -4.29 -35.07
CA GLN A 383 0.76 -5.05 -36.31
C GLN A 383 0.52 -4.13 -37.53
N ALA A 384 0.87 -4.60 -38.74
CA ALA A 384 0.77 -3.80 -39.97
C ALA A 384 -0.68 -3.43 -40.37
N ASP A 385 -1.66 -4.24 -39.95
CA ASP A 385 -3.10 -4.00 -40.11
C ASP A 385 -3.68 -3.00 -39.09
N LYS A 386 -2.83 -2.42 -38.23
CA LYS A 386 -3.14 -1.54 -37.08
C LYS A 386 -3.79 -2.25 -35.89
N SER A 387 -3.89 -3.58 -35.88
CA SER A 387 -4.19 -4.33 -34.65
C SER A 387 -3.00 -4.31 -33.68
N VAL A 388 -3.22 -4.79 -32.46
CA VAL A 388 -2.17 -5.09 -31.47
C VAL A 388 -2.18 -6.59 -31.22
N ALA A 389 -1.04 -7.24 -31.33
CA ALA A 389 -0.84 -8.61 -30.87
C ALA A 389 -0.34 -8.59 -29.42
N ILE A 390 -0.91 -9.43 -28.57
CA ILE A 390 -0.51 -9.64 -27.18
C ILE A 390 -0.21 -11.12 -27.01
N ALA A 391 1.02 -11.47 -26.65
CA ALA A 391 1.38 -12.82 -26.23
C ALA A 391 1.58 -12.87 -24.71
N TYR A 392 0.93 -13.84 -24.07
CA TYR A 392 0.96 -14.03 -22.63
C TYR A 392 1.23 -15.49 -22.25
N LEU A 393 1.75 -15.68 -21.03
CA LEU A 393 2.03 -16.98 -20.45
C LEU A 393 1.05 -17.26 -19.30
N SER A 394 0.25 -18.30 -19.46
CA SER A 394 -0.56 -18.85 -18.36
C SER A 394 0.34 -19.54 -17.33
N LYS A 395 0.05 -19.41 -16.04
CA LYS A 395 0.75 -20.11 -14.95
C LYS A 395 0.75 -21.63 -15.18
N GLY A 396 1.95 -22.21 -15.18
CA GLY A 396 2.15 -23.64 -15.45
C GLY A 396 2.23 -24.00 -16.94
N SER A 397 2.02 -23.05 -17.86
CA SER A 397 2.36 -23.23 -19.28
C SER A 397 3.83 -22.90 -19.52
N GLU A 398 4.44 -23.61 -20.46
CA GLU A 398 5.74 -23.25 -21.07
C GLU A 398 5.55 -22.51 -22.40
N SER A 399 4.40 -22.67 -23.05
CA SER A 399 4.07 -22.04 -24.34
C SER A 399 3.24 -20.75 -24.18
N LEU A 400 3.58 -19.74 -24.98
CA LEU A 400 2.82 -18.50 -25.09
C LEU A 400 1.50 -18.70 -25.82
N VAL A 401 0.45 -18.06 -25.32
CA VAL A 401 -0.83 -17.88 -26.01
C VAL A 401 -0.85 -16.47 -26.61
N ARG A 402 -1.17 -16.36 -27.89
CA ARG A 402 -1.39 -15.07 -28.57
C ARG A 402 -2.88 -14.75 -28.65
N VAL A 403 -3.22 -13.50 -28.36
CA VAL A 403 -4.50 -12.88 -28.75
C VAL A 403 -4.21 -11.62 -29.57
N ASN A 404 -5.15 -11.23 -30.43
CA ASN A 404 -5.09 -9.94 -31.13
C ASN A 404 -6.22 -9.03 -30.62
N ALA A 405 -6.00 -7.73 -30.65
CA ALA A 405 -6.99 -6.71 -30.30
C ALA A 405 -6.93 -5.49 -31.24
N LYS A 406 -8.03 -4.75 -31.40
CA LYS A 406 -8.00 -3.46 -32.14
C LYS A 406 -7.24 -2.38 -31.37
N LYS A 407 -7.31 -2.40 -30.04
CA LYS A 407 -6.69 -1.47 -29.10
C LYS A 407 -6.09 -2.24 -27.91
N CYS A 408 -5.07 -1.70 -27.26
CA CYS A 408 -4.51 -2.24 -26.02
C CYS A 408 -4.35 -1.14 -24.96
N ILE A 409 -4.76 -1.39 -23.72
CA ILE A 409 -4.46 -0.52 -22.57
C ILE A 409 -3.49 -1.25 -21.65
N TYR A 410 -2.33 -0.66 -21.39
CA TYR A 410 -1.31 -1.19 -20.50
C TYR A 410 -1.38 -0.51 -19.14
N ALA A 411 -1.97 -1.23 -18.18
CA ALA A 411 -2.06 -0.87 -16.76
C ALA A 411 -1.04 -1.64 -15.90
N GLY A 412 -0.03 -2.31 -16.50
CA GLY A 412 1.08 -2.95 -15.79
C GLY A 412 2.19 -1.96 -15.38
N HIS A 413 3.20 -2.46 -14.65
CA HIS A 413 4.31 -1.63 -14.16
C HIS A 413 5.09 -0.96 -15.29
N ALA A 414 5.40 0.34 -15.15
CA ALA A 414 6.11 1.12 -16.16
C ALA A 414 7.46 0.49 -16.55
N THR A 415 8.25 0.08 -15.57
CA THR A 415 9.59 -0.52 -15.77
C THR A 415 9.60 -1.82 -16.59
N LEU A 416 8.46 -2.52 -16.69
CA LEU A 416 8.29 -3.72 -17.52
C LEU A 416 7.93 -3.39 -18.97
N ALA A 417 7.23 -2.28 -19.23
CA ALA A 417 6.77 -1.90 -20.56
C ALA A 417 7.88 -1.91 -21.65
N PRO A 418 9.06 -1.26 -21.47
CA PRO A 418 10.14 -1.30 -22.47
C PRO A 418 10.85 -2.65 -22.60
N ARG A 419 10.44 -3.68 -21.84
CA ARG A 419 10.93 -5.07 -21.98
C ARG A 419 9.97 -5.97 -22.75
N ILE A 420 8.69 -5.58 -22.85
CA ILE A 420 7.64 -6.33 -23.54
C ILE A 420 7.05 -5.58 -24.75
N MET A 421 7.43 -4.31 -24.96
CA MET A 421 7.02 -3.48 -26.10
C MET A 421 8.25 -3.07 -26.93
N PRO A 422 8.76 -3.91 -27.84
CA PRO A 422 10.01 -3.65 -28.57
C PRO A 422 9.94 -2.42 -29.50
N GLN A 423 8.75 -1.94 -29.80
CA GLN A 423 8.51 -0.74 -30.61
C GLN A 423 8.64 0.59 -29.81
N MET A 424 8.84 0.53 -28.48
CA MET A 424 8.87 1.73 -27.63
C MET A 424 10.09 2.62 -27.91
N ALA A 425 9.84 3.91 -28.17
CA ALA A 425 10.90 4.88 -28.41
C ALA A 425 11.83 5.05 -27.19
N ALA A 426 13.15 5.14 -27.42
CA ALA A 426 14.16 5.14 -26.36
C ALA A 426 13.94 6.21 -25.27
N THR A 427 13.46 7.40 -25.64
CA THR A 427 13.16 8.50 -24.69
C THR A 427 11.94 8.24 -23.80
N GLN A 428 10.97 7.44 -24.28
CA GLN A 428 9.87 6.93 -23.47
C GLN A 428 10.33 5.77 -22.60
N ALA A 429 11.12 4.84 -23.16
CA ALA A 429 11.70 3.71 -22.41
C ALA A 429 12.55 4.18 -21.21
N GLN A 430 13.36 5.22 -21.39
CA GLN A 430 14.13 5.86 -20.30
C GLN A 430 13.22 6.44 -19.20
N ALA A 431 12.14 7.13 -19.58
CA ALA A 431 11.18 7.66 -18.60
C ALA A 431 10.44 6.53 -17.87
N MET A 432 10.01 5.48 -18.58
CA MET A 432 9.41 4.27 -18.01
C MET A 432 10.33 3.55 -17.00
N LEU A 433 11.65 3.59 -17.23
CA LEU A 433 12.66 3.00 -16.34
C LEU A 433 13.01 3.87 -15.12
N SER A 434 12.59 5.14 -15.10
CA SER A 434 12.86 6.07 -13.98
C SER A 434 11.88 5.95 -12.82
N ASN A 435 10.70 5.37 -13.03
CA ASN A 435 9.74 5.03 -11.97
C ASN A 435 10.22 3.78 -11.21
N VAL A 436 11.04 3.99 -10.19
CA VAL A 436 11.60 2.91 -9.36
C VAL A 436 10.69 2.71 -8.15
N LYS A 437 9.72 1.79 -8.25
CA LYS A 437 8.83 1.46 -7.13
C LYS A 437 9.56 1.17 -5.82
N ILE A 438 8.99 1.68 -4.73
CA ILE A 438 9.36 1.36 -3.36
C ILE A 438 8.92 -0.07 -3.05
N ALA A 439 9.73 -0.83 -2.33
CA ALA A 439 9.41 -2.19 -1.91
C ALA A 439 8.90 -2.20 -0.47
N MET A 440 7.86 -2.99 -0.18
CA MET A 440 7.19 -3.02 1.13
C MET A 440 6.66 -4.41 1.46
N VAL A 441 6.39 -4.65 2.75
CA VAL A 441 5.74 -5.87 3.26
C VAL A 441 4.60 -5.46 4.17
N TYR A 442 3.38 -5.82 3.77
CA TYR A 442 2.16 -5.62 4.54
C TYR A 442 1.76 -6.96 5.16
N SER A 443 2.19 -7.18 6.41
CA SER A 443 1.85 -8.37 7.17
C SER A 443 0.53 -8.16 7.90
N LYS A 444 -0.35 -9.15 7.83
CA LYS A 444 -1.62 -9.24 8.55
C LYS A 444 -1.59 -10.50 9.41
N VAL A 445 -1.68 -10.32 10.72
CA VAL A 445 -1.48 -11.37 11.72
C VAL A 445 -2.79 -11.56 12.47
N LEU A 446 -3.40 -12.73 12.33
CA LEU A 446 -4.59 -13.08 13.09
C LEU A 446 -4.19 -13.41 14.53
N LEU A 447 -4.66 -12.62 15.49
CA LEU A 447 -4.53 -12.88 16.92
C LEU A 447 -5.80 -13.58 17.43
N LYS A 448 -5.65 -14.56 18.31
CA LYS A 448 -6.78 -15.28 18.94
C LYS A 448 -7.72 -14.33 19.68
N ASN A 449 -7.17 -13.23 20.22
CA ASN A 449 -7.90 -12.10 20.79
C ASN A 449 -6.99 -10.87 20.94
N GLY A 450 -7.60 -9.70 21.21
CA GLY A 450 -6.91 -8.42 21.43
C GLY A 450 -6.28 -8.24 22.82
N LEU A 451 -6.35 -9.22 23.73
CA LEU A 451 -5.93 -9.08 25.13
C LEU A 451 -4.46 -8.68 25.32
N VAL A 452 -3.56 -8.99 24.37
CA VAL A 452 -2.17 -8.54 24.43
C VAL A 452 -2.03 -7.03 24.20
N PHE A 453 -2.83 -6.45 23.29
CA PHE A 453 -2.91 -5.00 23.09
C PHE A 453 -3.58 -4.31 24.29
N GLN A 454 -4.56 -4.97 24.92
CA GLN A 454 -5.12 -4.50 26.19
C GLN A 454 -4.09 -4.49 27.34
N LYS A 455 -3.24 -5.51 27.45
CA LYS A 455 -2.10 -5.53 28.38
C LYS A 455 -1.07 -4.43 28.09
N MET A 456 -0.82 -4.14 26.80
CA MET A 456 0.09 -3.08 26.37
C MET A 456 -0.49 -1.67 26.60
N GLY A 457 -1.80 -1.52 26.76
CA GLY A 457 -2.46 -0.21 26.87
C GLY A 457 -2.40 0.61 25.58
N ALA A 458 -2.01 0.00 24.46
CA ALA A 458 -1.80 0.64 23.17
C ALA A 458 -2.46 -0.17 22.04
N HIS A 459 -2.98 0.51 21.01
CA HIS A 459 -3.56 -0.11 19.82
C HIS A 459 -2.69 0.08 18.55
N HIS A 460 -1.64 0.89 18.65
CA HIS A 460 -0.72 1.27 17.57
C HIS A 460 0.68 1.45 18.18
N LEU A 461 1.69 0.80 17.62
CA LEU A 461 3.05 0.71 18.14
C LEU A 461 4.06 1.17 17.08
N TYR A 462 4.74 2.28 17.34
CA TYR A 462 5.93 2.69 16.59
C TYR A 462 7.14 1.89 17.07
N THR A 463 7.86 1.26 16.14
CA THR A 463 8.97 0.33 16.41
C THR A 463 10.28 0.79 15.75
N PRO A 464 10.98 1.79 16.35
CA PRO A 464 12.20 2.37 15.79
C PRO A 464 13.38 1.38 15.71
N ASP A 465 14.16 1.49 14.63
CA ASP A 465 15.32 0.65 14.31
C ASP A 465 15.00 -0.87 14.30
N GLN A 466 13.76 -1.23 13.91
CA GLN A 466 13.31 -2.60 13.69
C GLN A 466 12.81 -2.81 12.24
N PRO A 467 12.77 -4.07 11.73
CA PRO A 467 12.39 -4.35 10.35
C PRO A 467 10.96 -3.92 10.00
N TYR A 468 10.00 -4.16 10.88
CA TYR A 468 8.67 -3.55 10.81
C TYR A 468 8.72 -2.26 11.65
N CYS A 469 8.27 -1.13 11.10
CA CYS A 469 8.42 0.21 11.68
C CYS A 469 7.16 0.73 12.39
N GLU A 470 5.99 0.22 12.01
CA GLU A 470 4.71 0.47 12.67
C GLU A 470 3.92 -0.84 12.76
N MET A 471 3.18 -1.04 13.85
CA MET A 471 2.25 -2.16 14.05
C MET A 471 0.97 -1.73 14.75
N PHE A 472 -0.21 -1.97 14.17
CA PHE A 472 -1.49 -1.54 14.74
C PHE A 472 -2.65 -2.50 14.52
N LEU A 473 -3.64 -2.45 15.43
CA LEU A 473 -4.91 -3.16 15.26
C LEU A 473 -5.66 -2.61 14.04
N ASP A 474 -6.12 -3.52 13.20
CA ASP A 474 -6.71 -3.23 11.88
C ASP A 474 -7.96 -2.33 11.97
N TYR A 475 -8.19 -1.47 10.96
CA TYR A 475 -9.17 -0.38 11.08
C TYR A 475 -10.61 -0.85 11.40
N PRO A 476 -11.26 -0.28 12.44
CA PRO A 476 -12.52 -0.80 12.96
C PRO A 476 -13.72 -0.26 12.16
N VAL A 477 -13.88 -0.77 10.93
CA VAL A 477 -14.95 -0.37 10.02
C VAL A 477 -16.13 -1.35 10.13
N LYS A 478 -17.30 -0.85 10.55
CA LYS A 478 -18.57 -1.60 10.56
C LYS A 478 -19.43 -1.18 9.37
N MET A 479 -19.68 -2.10 8.45
CA MET A 479 -20.28 -1.78 7.15
C MET A 479 -21.09 -2.95 6.59
N GLY A 480 -22.36 -2.70 6.23
CA GLY A 480 -23.30 -3.77 5.86
C GLY A 480 -23.43 -4.80 6.97
N ASP A 481 -23.39 -6.08 6.60
CA ASP A 481 -23.38 -7.20 7.55
C ASP A 481 -22.01 -7.42 8.22
N TYR A 482 -20.95 -6.71 7.81
CA TYR A 482 -19.63 -6.84 8.44
C TYR A 482 -19.52 -6.00 9.71
N VAL A 483 -19.17 -6.68 10.79
CA VAL A 483 -18.84 -6.08 12.08
C VAL A 483 -17.38 -6.42 12.41
N PRO A 484 -16.52 -5.44 12.73
CA PRO A 484 -15.15 -5.67 13.17
C PRO A 484 -15.13 -6.18 14.62
N SER A 485 -13.99 -6.59 15.15
CA SER A 485 -13.87 -7.12 16.52
C SER A 485 -14.31 -6.07 17.54
N GLN A 486 -15.39 -6.29 18.29
CA GLN A 486 -15.97 -5.25 19.17
C GLN A 486 -15.32 -5.19 20.56
N THR A 487 -14.75 -6.30 21.04
CA THR A 487 -14.15 -6.42 22.37
C THR A 487 -12.74 -7.01 22.32
N PRO A 488 -11.86 -6.72 23.30
CA PRO A 488 -10.53 -7.33 23.41
C PRO A 488 -10.52 -8.86 23.53
N ASN A 489 -11.67 -9.50 23.78
CA ASN A 489 -11.82 -10.95 23.86
C ASN A 489 -12.06 -11.61 22.49
N GLU A 490 -12.45 -10.85 21.47
CA GLU A 490 -12.65 -11.35 20.11
C GLU A 490 -11.33 -11.44 19.34
N PRO A 491 -11.16 -12.43 18.42
CA PRO A 491 -10.04 -12.46 17.49
C PRO A 491 -9.96 -11.17 16.68
N VAL A 492 -8.75 -10.69 16.43
CA VAL A 492 -8.49 -9.39 15.77
C VAL A 492 -7.27 -9.53 14.86
N VAL A 493 -7.21 -8.72 13.81
CA VAL A 493 -6.02 -8.62 12.95
C VAL A 493 -5.09 -7.54 13.48
N LEU A 494 -3.83 -7.90 13.63
CA LEU A 494 -2.72 -6.96 13.76
C LEU A 494 -2.12 -6.73 12.37
N HIS A 495 -2.08 -5.47 11.94
CA HIS A 495 -1.29 -5.04 10.80
C HIS A 495 0.13 -4.71 11.24
N ALA A 496 1.14 -5.19 10.50
CA ALA A 496 2.53 -4.79 10.67
C ALA A 496 3.11 -4.34 9.32
N ILE A 497 3.77 -3.19 9.32
CA ILE A 497 4.29 -2.51 8.12
C ILE A 497 5.81 -2.51 8.13
N ARG A 498 6.42 -3.00 7.04
CA ARG A 498 7.87 -2.97 6.80
C ARG A 498 8.17 -2.36 5.44
N MET A 499 8.94 -1.27 5.43
CA MET A 499 9.49 -0.71 4.20
C MET A 499 10.84 -1.32 3.89
N ALA A 500 10.97 -1.94 2.72
CA ALA A 500 12.20 -2.56 2.25
C ALA A 500 13.03 -1.56 1.43
N VAL A 501 13.51 -0.53 2.12
CA VAL A 501 14.43 0.50 1.61
C VAL A 501 15.80 0.30 2.26
N ASP A 502 16.87 0.58 1.52
CA ASP A 502 18.23 0.58 2.06
C ASP A 502 18.60 1.95 2.63
N LEU A 503 19.25 2.00 3.79
CA LEU A 503 19.74 3.26 4.34
C LEU A 503 20.87 3.83 3.47
N GLN A 504 21.60 3.00 2.73
CA GLN A 504 22.73 3.40 1.88
C GLN A 504 22.33 3.61 0.42
N GLY A 505 22.78 4.72 -0.17
CA GLY A 505 22.64 5.03 -1.60
C GLY A 505 22.62 6.53 -1.89
N ASN A 506 23.14 6.93 -3.05
CA ASN A 506 23.27 8.34 -3.45
C ASN A 506 21.92 9.00 -3.82
N THR A 507 20.90 8.20 -4.12
CA THR A 507 19.55 8.66 -4.44
C THR A 507 18.50 7.76 -3.79
N ALA A 508 17.28 8.28 -3.58
CA ALA A 508 16.11 7.48 -3.21
C ALA A 508 15.95 6.24 -4.10
N ARG A 509 16.09 6.39 -5.42
CA ARG A 509 15.98 5.28 -6.39
C ARG A 509 17.02 4.17 -6.15
N ASP A 510 18.22 4.50 -5.70
CA ASP A 510 19.26 3.50 -5.40
C ASP A 510 18.99 2.78 -4.08
N LYS A 511 18.57 3.52 -3.05
CA LYS A 511 18.07 2.98 -1.79
C LYS A 511 16.91 1.99 -2.03
N TYR A 512 15.96 2.33 -2.90
CA TYR A 512 14.83 1.46 -3.28
C TYR A 512 15.28 0.22 -4.08
N ARG A 513 16.22 0.37 -5.03
CA ARG A 513 16.80 -0.76 -5.78
C ARG A 513 17.52 -1.75 -4.87
N ALA A 514 18.30 -1.25 -3.90
CA ALA A 514 19.04 -2.07 -2.96
C ALA A 514 18.13 -2.80 -1.97
N GLY A 515 17.18 -2.09 -1.35
CA GLY A 515 16.18 -2.67 -0.45
C GLY A 515 15.29 -3.71 -1.15
N ARG A 516 14.81 -3.42 -2.37
CA ARG A 516 14.06 -4.40 -3.19
C ARG A 516 14.85 -5.66 -3.48
N ARG A 517 16.14 -5.56 -3.83
CA ARG A 517 17.02 -6.72 -4.09
C ARG A 517 17.13 -7.64 -2.86
N LYS A 518 17.18 -7.06 -1.65
CA LYS A 518 17.15 -7.81 -0.39
C LYS A 518 15.80 -8.49 -0.19
N LEU A 519 14.69 -7.77 -0.36
CA LEU A 519 13.34 -8.31 -0.14
C LEU A 519 12.96 -9.46 -1.08
N ILE A 520 13.25 -9.35 -2.38
CA ILE A 520 12.88 -10.41 -3.36
C ILE A 520 13.68 -11.71 -3.19
N ALA A 521 14.76 -11.68 -2.41
CA ALA A 521 15.54 -12.87 -2.06
C ALA A 521 15.00 -13.59 -0.81
N GLN A 522 14.21 -12.91 0.04
CA GLN A 522 13.57 -13.51 1.21
C GLN A 522 12.37 -14.38 0.79
N LYS A 523 12.32 -15.61 1.29
CA LYS A 523 11.20 -16.54 1.19
C LYS A 523 10.14 -16.22 2.27
N TYR A 524 9.00 -16.93 2.21
CA TYR A 524 7.96 -16.82 3.23
C TYR A 524 8.50 -17.04 4.65
N ASP A 525 9.28 -18.11 4.86
CA ASP A 525 9.78 -18.46 6.20
C ASP A 525 10.75 -17.40 6.74
N ASP A 526 11.56 -16.78 5.88
CA ASP A 526 12.47 -15.69 6.28
C ASP A 526 11.68 -14.48 6.78
N LEU A 527 10.64 -14.07 6.03
CA LEU A 527 9.77 -12.94 6.37
C LEU A 527 8.91 -13.23 7.61
N ARG A 528 8.44 -14.47 7.76
CA ARG A 528 7.68 -14.94 8.92
C ARG A 528 8.55 -14.98 10.17
N ASN A 529 9.79 -15.45 10.06
CA ASN A 529 10.70 -15.53 11.20
C ASN A 529 11.19 -14.15 11.64
N GLU A 530 11.43 -13.23 10.71
CA GLU A 530 11.70 -11.81 10.99
C GLU A 530 10.54 -11.18 11.79
N LEU A 531 9.30 -11.34 11.30
CA LEU A 531 8.09 -10.85 11.97
C LEU A 531 7.87 -11.49 13.36
N MET A 532 7.93 -12.82 13.46
CA MET A 532 7.72 -13.53 14.73
C MET A 532 8.82 -13.26 15.76
N THR A 533 10.05 -12.96 15.34
CA THR A 533 11.11 -12.53 16.26
C THR A 533 10.76 -11.18 16.90
N GLN A 534 10.31 -10.21 16.09
CA GLN A 534 9.88 -8.91 16.58
C GLN A 534 8.62 -8.99 17.45
N LEU A 535 7.61 -9.78 17.05
CA LEU A 535 6.39 -9.97 17.84
C LEU A 535 6.64 -10.65 19.19
N ARG A 536 7.59 -11.60 19.28
CA ARG A 536 8.00 -12.20 20.56
C ARG A 536 8.61 -11.15 21.50
N GLU A 537 9.55 -10.34 21.01
CA GLU A 537 10.17 -9.26 21.82
C GLU A 537 9.12 -8.27 22.35
N ILE A 538 8.14 -7.89 21.51
CA ILE A 538 7.03 -6.99 21.88
C ILE A 538 6.09 -7.62 22.90
N PHE A 539 5.66 -8.88 22.70
CA PHE A 539 4.64 -9.50 23.54
C PHE A 539 5.22 -10.01 24.89
N ASP A 540 6.47 -10.47 24.91
CA ASP A 540 7.16 -10.85 26.16
C ASP A 540 7.34 -9.65 27.11
N ALA A 541 7.47 -8.42 26.59
CA ALA A 541 7.52 -7.20 27.39
C ALA A 541 6.23 -6.93 28.21
N VAL A 542 5.12 -7.62 27.93
CA VAL A 542 3.91 -7.65 28.76
C VAL A 542 3.57 -9.05 29.30
N GLY A 543 4.54 -9.96 29.31
CA GLY A 543 4.39 -11.34 29.79
C GLY A 543 3.36 -12.12 28.98
N VAL A 544 3.51 -12.16 27.66
CA VAL A 544 2.65 -12.91 26.73
C VAL A 544 3.53 -13.58 25.67
N ASN A 545 3.54 -14.90 25.62
CA ASN A 545 4.17 -15.64 24.54
C ASN A 545 3.40 -15.40 23.22
N ALA A 546 4.08 -14.91 22.18
CA ALA A 546 3.46 -14.63 20.88
C ALA A 546 2.95 -15.90 20.16
N ASP A 547 3.63 -17.03 20.30
CA ASP A 547 3.20 -18.30 19.66
C ASP A 547 1.91 -18.87 20.27
N ASP A 548 1.56 -18.47 21.49
CA ASP A 548 0.26 -18.82 22.10
C ASP A 548 -0.88 -17.92 21.60
N VAL A 549 -0.60 -16.76 20.99
CA VAL A 549 -1.61 -15.74 20.61
C VAL A 549 -1.83 -15.68 19.11
N VAL A 550 -0.78 -15.74 18.31
CA VAL A 550 -0.87 -15.75 16.85
C VAL A 550 -1.54 -17.05 16.39
N GLN A 551 -2.49 -16.95 15.46
CA GLN A 551 -3.26 -18.09 14.93
C GLN A 551 -2.95 -18.36 13.46
N GLU A 552 -2.74 -17.29 12.67
CA GLU A 552 -2.40 -17.38 11.26
C GLU A 552 -1.72 -16.08 10.79
N ILE A 553 -0.90 -16.15 9.75
CA ILE A 553 -0.19 -15.01 9.16
C ILE A 553 -0.39 -14.98 7.65
N THR A 554 -0.73 -13.80 7.14
CA THR A 554 -0.71 -13.49 5.70
C THR A 554 0.30 -12.37 5.46
N ILE A 555 1.32 -12.63 4.64
CA ILE A 555 2.40 -11.68 4.33
C ILE A 555 2.23 -11.20 2.89
N ASN A 556 1.78 -9.96 2.70
CA ASN A 556 1.71 -9.35 1.38
C ASN A 556 3.07 -8.70 1.06
N ARG A 557 3.94 -9.45 0.38
CA ARG A 557 5.23 -8.93 -0.10
C ARG A 557 4.97 -8.15 -1.38
N TRP A 558 5.24 -6.84 -1.39
CA TRP A 558 5.23 -6.03 -2.61
C TRP A 558 6.67 -5.61 -2.92
N GLY A 559 7.35 -6.41 -3.74
CA GLY A 559 8.61 -5.99 -4.34
C GLY A 559 8.41 -4.75 -5.22
N HIS A 560 7.22 -4.58 -5.78
CA HIS A 560 6.82 -3.41 -6.54
C HIS A 560 5.61 -2.70 -5.89
N GLY A 561 5.79 -2.16 -4.68
CA GLY A 561 4.76 -1.49 -3.87
C GLY A 561 4.36 -0.10 -4.38
N TYR A 562 4.59 0.94 -3.57
CA TYR A 562 4.30 2.33 -3.96
C TYR A 562 4.99 2.69 -5.28
N SER A 563 4.26 3.41 -6.14
CA SER A 563 4.86 4.01 -7.34
C SER A 563 5.86 5.08 -6.96
N TYR A 564 6.84 5.35 -7.83
CA TYR A 564 7.78 6.45 -7.60
C TYR A 564 7.07 7.80 -7.80
N GLU A 565 7.11 8.63 -6.77
CA GLU A 565 6.70 10.04 -6.76
C GLU A 565 7.92 10.96 -6.56
N GLN A 566 7.73 12.27 -6.66
CA GLN A 566 8.82 13.24 -6.46
C GLN A 566 9.40 13.12 -5.04
N VAL A 567 10.73 13.04 -4.93
CA VAL A 567 11.46 13.13 -3.66
C VAL A 567 12.30 14.39 -3.72
N GLY A 568 12.01 15.39 -2.88
CA GLY A 568 12.52 16.76 -3.05
C GLY A 568 14.04 16.87 -3.13
N LEU A 569 14.77 16.02 -2.38
CA LEU A 569 16.23 15.96 -2.39
C LEU A 569 16.87 15.50 -3.73
N TYR A 570 16.08 14.90 -4.65
CA TYR A 570 16.62 14.20 -5.83
C TYR A 570 15.89 14.49 -7.15
N ASP A 571 14.72 15.13 -7.14
CA ASP A 571 13.88 15.34 -8.32
C ASP A 571 13.25 16.75 -8.35
N SER A 572 13.39 17.45 -9.48
CA SER A 572 12.71 18.74 -9.71
C SER A 572 11.34 18.56 -10.37
N ASP A 573 10.46 19.55 -10.24
CA ASP A 573 9.15 19.59 -10.93
C ASP A 573 9.28 19.40 -12.46
N ASN A 574 10.38 19.92 -13.04
CA ASN A 574 10.74 19.74 -14.45
C ASN A 574 11.07 18.29 -14.81
N ASP A 575 11.51 17.47 -13.85
CA ASP A 575 11.67 16.03 -14.04
C ASP A 575 10.32 15.31 -14.00
N VAL A 576 9.43 15.69 -13.09
CA VAL A 576 8.07 15.13 -12.96
C VAL A 576 7.24 15.39 -14.23
N GLU A 577 7.12 16.65 -14.67
CA GLU A 577 6.33 16.98 -15.87
C GLU A 577 6.90 16.29 -17.12
N ARG A 578 8.22 16.38 -17.31
CA ARG A 578 8.90 15.79 -18.47
C ARG A 578 8.79 14.27 -18.51
N ASN A 579 8.92 13.59 -17.38
CA ASN A 579 8.86 12.13 -17.32
C ASN A 579 7.42 11.63 -17.46
N THR A 580 6.45 12.21 -16.76
CA THR A 580 5.03 11.83 -16.89
C THR A 580 4.49 12.09 -18.31
N MET A 581 4.83 13.22 -18.94
CA MET A 581 4.51 13.49 -20.35
C MET A 581 5.05 12.40 -21.29
N ARG A 582 6.30 11.98 -21.10
CA ARG A 582 6.94 10.92 -21.90
C ARG A 582 6.30 9.55 -21.65
N MET A 583 5.98 9.23 -20.40
CA MET A 583 5.41 7.94 -20.01
C MET A 583 3.98 7.76 -20.50
N ARG A 584 3.13 8.79 -20.40
CA ARG A 584 1.72 8.78 -20.84
C ARG A 584 1.52 8.58 -22.35
N LYS A 585 2.53 8.87 -23.17
CA LYS A 585 2.44 8.82 -24.65
C LYS A 585 2.00 7.43 -25.16
N SER A 586 1.04 7.39 -26.08
CA SER A 586 0.63 6.14 -26.73
C SER A 586 1.70 5.60 -27.68
N LEU A 587 1.78 4.27 -27.76
CA LEU A 587 2.62 3.54 -28.70
C LEU A 587 1.71 2.89 -29.75
N GLY A 588 1.39 3.65 -30.80
CA GLY A 588 0.38 3.26 -31.79
C GLY A 588 -1.01 3.14 -31.14
N ASN A 589 -1.61 1.96 -31.22
CA ASN A 589 -2.88 1.60 -30.57
C ASN A 589 -2.70 1.01 -29.15
N ILE A 590 -1.52 1.19 -28.53
CA ILE A 590 -1.24 0.83 -27.13
C ILE A 590 -1.21 2.11 -26.27
N PHE A 591 -2.06 2.18 -25.23
CA PHE A 591 -2.20 3.33 -24.34
C PHE A 591 -1.74 2.99 -22.92
N MET A 592 -0.95 3.86 -22.29
CA MET A 592 -0.37 3.61 -20.96
C MET A 592 -1.31 4.14 -19.86
N ALA A 593 -1.54 3.37 -18.79
CA ALA A 593 -2.61 3.65 -17.82
C ALA A 593 -2.25 3.45 -16.33
N ASN A 594 -1.16 2.77 -15.99
CA ASN A 594 -0.81 2.55 -14.58
C ASN A 594 -0.50 3.89 -13.87
N SER A 595 -0.75 4.01 -12.56
CA SER A 595 -0.41 5.23 -11.79
C SER A 595 1.08 5.61 -11.87
N ASP A 596 1.95 4.65 -12.22
CA ASP A 596 3.34 4.89 -12.62
C ASP A 596 3.50 6.00 -13.66
N VAL A 597 2.58 6.15 -14.64
CA VAL A 597 2.69 7.21 -15.66
C VAL A 597 2.21 8.58 -15.17
N ALA A 598 1.59 8.65 -13.98
CA ALA A 598 1.35 9.87 -13.23
C ALA A 598 2.46 10.21 -12.22
N TRP A 599 3.43 9.31 -11.97
CA TRP A 599 4.43 9.44 -10.89
C TRP A 599 3.77 9.65 -9.50
N MET A 600 2.72 8.88 -9.21
CA MET A 600 1.98 8.95 -7.93
C MET A 600 1.54 7.55 -7.47
N PRO A 601 1.62 7.20 -6.17
CA PRO A 601 1.23 5.89 -5.67
C PRO A 601 -0.29 5.71 -5.48
N TYR A 602 -1.09 6.79 -5.50
CA TYR A 602 -2.45 6.81 -4.95
C TYR A 602 -3.56 6.27 -5.87
N ALA A 603 -4.70 5.93 -5.26
CA ALA A 603 -5.84 5.29 -5.91
C ALA A 603 -6.53 6.21 -6.96
N GLN A 604 -6.70 7.49 -6.65
CA GLN A 604 -7.24 8.50 -7.57
C GLN A 604 -6.35 8.67 -8.81
N ASN A 605 -5.03 8.63 -8.68
CA ASN A 605 -4.14 8.69 -9.84
C ASN A 605 -4.19 7.40 -10.68
N ALA A 606 -4.39 6.24 -10.05
CA ALA A 606 -4.65 5.01 -10.78
C ALA A 606 -5.97 5.08 -11.57
N ILE A 607 -7.03 5.64 -10.98
CA ILE A 607 -8.31 5.85 -11.67
C ILE A 607 -8.15 6.86 -12.80
N ASP A 608 -7.61 8.06 -12.55
CA ASP A 608 -7.45 9.12 -13.55
C ASP A 608 -6.66 8.67 -14.78
N GLU A 609 -5.54 7.94 -14.60
CA GLU A 609 -4.76 7.41 -15.73
C GLU A 609 -5.50 6.28 -16.48
N GLY A 610 -6.30 5.46 -15.77
CA GLY A 610 -7.19 4.48 -16.39
C GLY A 610 -8.29 5.14 -17.22
N LEU A 611 -8.96 6.16 -16.68
CA LEU A 611 -9.97 6.96 -17.37
C LEU A 611 -9.36 7.70 -18.57
N ARG A 612 -8.16 8.27 -18.44
CA ARG A 612 -7.43 8.92 -19.55
C ARG A 612 -7.14 7.92 -20.67
N ALA A 613 -6.57 6.76 -20.36
CA ALA A 613 -6.25 5.75 -21.37
C ALA A 613 -7.52 5.20 -22.07
N ALA A 614 -8.62 5.02 -21.34
CA ALA A 614 -9.92 4.65 -21.94
C ALA A 614 -10.50 5.77 -22.83
N ASN A 615 -10.30 7.04 -22.46
CA ASN A 615 -10.66 8.20 -23.28
C ASN A 615 -9.80 8.35 -24.55
N GLU A 616 -8.58 7.80 -24.57
CA GLU A 616 -7.70 7.75 -25.74
C GLU A 616 -7.98 6.52 -26.62
N ALA A 617 -8.21 5.35 -26.03
CA ALA A 617 -8.51 4.11 -26.75
C ALA A 617 -9.89 4.12 -27.44
N ALA A 618 -10.83 4.93 -26.95
CA ALA A 618 -12.16 5.16 -27.54
C ALA A 618 -12.17 6.17 -28.71
N LYS A 619 -11.00 6.48 -29.29
CA LYS A 619 -10.80 7.30 -30.49
C LYS A 619 -10.20 6.47 -31.62
#